data_AF-A0AA96GJW9-F1
#
_entry.id   AF-A0AA96GJW9-F1
#
_cell.length_a   1.000
_cell.length_b   1.000
_cell.length_c   1.000
_cell.angle_alpha   90.00
_cell.angle_beta   90.00
_cell.angle_gamma   90.00
#
_symmetry.space_group_name_H-M   'P 1'
#
loop_
_entity.id
_entity.type
_entity.pdbx_description
1 polymer ?
#
loop_
_entity_poly.entity_id
_entity_poly.type
_entity_poly.pdbx_seq_one_letter_code
_entity_poly.pdbx_strand_id
1 'polypeptide(L)'
;MNLTQQLRQTFIQEHPLEAARYVEELPAQSAGEMLQTLDPQDIAAFLEYCLPGPAAEILKQYPPATSAVILSRLSSRSARAILRQYDSSTQTSLLDQVDPAIGAHLRRSINLPDHTAGSLADPHVLTLPPDITVAKALQRVTQTVGQAIYYLYIIDHQTILRGVILMKELFGAESTITVSSIMQQDVKAIPASANALDIVAHPAWAQYDSLPVIDQDRTFIGALRHRTLRQFLQSRTGEYQPAFLSDALLQLWEAYSLSGIGLMTALGESLSTSTPPTSPRKEQETP
;
A
#
# COMPACT_ATOMS: atom_id res chain seq x y z
N MET A 1 31.31 19.49 11.69
CA MET A 1 30.10 19.69 10.87
C MET A 1 29.87 21.19 10.75
N ASN A 2 29.70 21.74 9.54
CA ASN A 2 29.48 23.18 9.35
C ASN A 2 28.02 23.52 9.75
N LEU A 3 27.77 24.66 10.40
CA LEU A 3 26.43 25.09 10.85
C LEU A 3 25.39 25.02 9.73
N THR A 4 25.77 25.39 8.51
CA THR A 4 24.89 25.33 7.33
C THR A 4 24.51 23.89 6.96
N GLN A 5 25.45 22.94 7.11
CA GLN A 5 25.15 21.51 6.88
C GLN A 5 24.20 20.97 7.94
N GLN A 6 24.39 21.36 9.20
CA GLN A 6 23.55 20.92 10.30
C GLN A 6 22.12 21.50 10.20
N LEU A 7 21.99 22.79 9.86
CA LEU A 7 20.69 23.41 9.58
C LEU A 7 19.97 22.73 8.42
N ARG A 8 20.69 22.45 7.32
CA ARG A 8 20.13 21.75 6.17
C ARG A 8 19.63 20.35 6.54
N GLN A 9 20.45 19.55 7.23
CA GLN A 9 20.08 18.20 7.60
C GLN A 9 18.88 18.19 8.56
N THR A 10 18.86 19.11 9.52
CA THR A 10 17.73 19.28 10.45
C THR A 10 16.46 19.67 9.69
N PHE A 11 16.55 20.60 8.72
CA PHE A 11 15.38 21.01 7.92
C PHE A 11 14.82 19.86 7.08
N ILE A 12 15.67 19.07 6.44
CA ILE A 12 15.24 17.89 5.66
C ILE A 12 14.54 16.86 6.56
N GLN A 13 15.03 16.68 7.79
CA GLN A 13 14.47 15.70 8.73
C GLN A 13 13.14 16.15 9.35
N GLU A 14 13.05 17.42 9.77
CA GLU A 14 11.87 17.96 10.47
C GLU A 14 10.77 18.43 9.49
N HIS A 15 11.14 18.88 8.29
CA HIS A 15 10.24 19.47 7.29
C HIS A 15 10.48 18.89 5.88
N PRO A 16 10.31 17.56 5.69
CA PRO A 16 10.71 16.89 4.45
C PRO A 16 9.90 17.33 3.22
N LEU A 17 8.61 17.64 3.38
CA LEU A 17 7.75 18.09 2.28
C LEU A 17 8.12 19.50 1.81
N GLU A 18 8.34 20.42 2.75
CA GLU A 18 8.77 21.78 2.43
C GLU A 18 10.17 21.78 1.80
N ALA A 19 11.07 20.94 2.33
CA ALA A 19 12.39 20.76 1.76
C ALA A 19 12.35 20.18 0.34
N ALA A 20 11.49 19.18 0.08
CA ALA A 20 11.31 18.61 -1.25
C ALA A 20 10.86 19.69 -2.26
N ARG A 21 9.83 20.47 -1.92
CA ARG A 21 9.33 21.56 -2.78
C ARG A 21 10.41 22.56 -3.15
N TYR A 22 11.24 22.96 -2.18
CA TYR A 22 12.35 23.86 -2.46
C TYR A 22 13.41 23.21 -3.37
N VAL A 23 13.80 21.96 -3.08
CA VAL A 23 14.81 21.23 -3.86
C VAL A 23 14.35 20.97 -5.30
N GLU A 24 13.06 20.73 -5.52
CA GLU A 24 12.47 20.54 -6.85
C GLU A 24 12.55 21.78 -7.74
N GLU A 25 12.58 22.97 -7.15
CA GLU A 25 12.72 24.24 -7.87
C GLU A 25 14.19 24.56 -8.23
N LEU A 26 15.15 23.87 -7.61
CA LEU A 26 16.57 24.07 -7.90
C LEU A 26 16.99 23.42 -9.21
N PRO A 27 18.02 23.96 -9.88
CA PRO A 27 18.73 23.21 -10.92
C PRO A 27 19.21 21.87 -10.38
N ALA A 28 19.04 20.81 -11.18
CA ALA A 28 19.33 19.43 -10.76
C ALA A 28 20.75 19.27 -10.18
N GLN A 29 21.73 19.93 -10.78
CA GLN A 29 23.12 19.95 -10.28
C GLN A 29 23.20 20.50 -8.84
N SER A 30 22.59 21.65 -8.57
CA SER A 30 22.58 22.27 -7.23
C SER A 30 21.82 21.42 -6.21
N ALA A 31 20.72 20.78 -6.62
CA ALA A 31 19.99 19.83 -5.80
C ALA A 31 20.85 18.59 -5.46
N GLY A 32 21.55 18.03 -6.44
CA GLY A 32 22.49 16.91 -6.25
C GLY A 32 23.63 17.27 -5.29
N GLU A 33 24.26 18.42 -5.48
CA GLU A 33 25.32 18.96 -4.59
C GLU A 33 24.81 19.22 -3.17
N MET A 34 23.55 19.66 -3.04
CA MET A 34 22.92 19.87 -1.74
C MET A 34 22.74 18.56 -0.98
N LEU A 35 22.32 17.50 -1.68
CA LEU A 35 22.03 16.19 -1.10
C LEU A 35 23.27 15.29 -0.98
N GLN A 36 24.38 15.59 -1.65
CA GLN A 36 25.60 14.75 -1.68
C GLN A 36 26.23 14.46 -0.31
N THR A 37 25.91 15.25 0.71
CA THR A 37 26.43 15.05 2.06
C THR A 37 25.61 14.05 2.88
N LEU A 38 24.46 13.62 2.36
CA LEU A 38 23.61 12.62 2.96
C LEU A 38 24.02 11.23 2.47
N ASP A 39 23.83 10.22 3.32
CA ASP A 39 24.02 8.84 2.90
C ASP A 39 22.92 8.43 1.90
N PRO A 40 23.17 7.46 1.00
CA PRO A 40 22.20 7.02 0.00
C PRO A 40 20.82 6.64 0.56
N GLN A 41 20.77 6.13 1.79
CA GLN A 41 19.51 5.81 2.47
C GLN A 41 18.70 7.06 2.82
N ASP A 42 19.35 8.12 3.30
CA ASP A 42 18.70 9.39 3.63
C ASP A 42 18.27 10.12 2.37
N ILE A 43 19.07 10.04 1.29
CA ILE A 43 18.68 10.55 -0.02
C ILE A 43 17.43 9.83 -0.51
N ALA A 44 17.38 8.49 -0.44
CA ALA A 44 16.18 7.74 -0.82
C ALA A 44 14.97 8.15 0.02
N ALA A 45 15.11 8.25 1.34
CA ALA A 45 14.03 8.67 2.23
C ALA A 45 13.53 10.08 1.91
N PHE A 46 14.42 11.00 1.53
CA PHE A 46 14.05 12.34 1.09
C PHE A 46 13.34 12.34 -0.27
N LEU A 47 13.85 11.57 -1.25
CA LEU A 47 13.26 11.48 -2.58
C LEU A 47 11.85 10.87 -2.60
N GLU A 48 11.41 10.18 -1.53
CA GLU A 48 10.01 9.76 -1.36
C GLU A 48 9.02 10.92 -1.34
N TYR A 49 9.48 12.11 -0.94
CA TYR A 49 8.68 13.33 -0.88
C TYR A 49 8.75 14.13 -2.18
N CYS A 50 9.67 13.79 -3.08
CA CYS A 50 9.87 14.50 -4.33
C CYS A 50 8.98 13.98 -5.47
N LEU A 51 8.67 14.85 -6.41
CA LEU A 51 8.06 14.50 -7.68
C LEU A 51 9.01 13.64 -8.52
N PRO A 52 8.49 12.65 -9.27
CA PRO A 52 9.34 11.70 -10.01
C PRO A 52 10.28 12.34 -11.03
N GLY A 53 9.83 13.39 -11.73
CA GLY A 53 10.62 14.11 -12.73
C GLY A 53 11.87 14.76 -12.13
N PRO A 54 11.72 15.70 -11.17
CA PRO A 54 12.85 16.28 -10.45
C PRO A 54 13.76 15.23 -9.80
N ALA A 55 13.19 14.20 -9.15
CA ALA A 55 13.97 13.13 -8.54
C ALA A 55 14.83 12.37 -9.57
N ALA A 56 14.31 12.10 -10.77
CA ALA A 56 15.09 11.50 -11.86
C ALA A 56 16.24 12.41 -12.31
N GLU A 57 16.01 13.72 -12.45
CA GLU A 57 17.09 14.66 -12.83
C GLU A 57 18.17 14.80 -11.75
N ILE A 58 17.78 14.75 -10.48
CA ILE A 58 18.69 14.72 -9.33
C ILE A 58 19.53 13.44 -9.36
N LEU A 59 18.91 12.28 -9.59
CA LEU A 59 19.61 11.00 -9.66
C LEU A 59 20.64 10.91 -10.81
N LYS A 60 20.45 11.69 -11.89
CA LYS A 60 21.44 11.79 -12.99
C LYS A 60 22.74 12.47 -12.56
N GLN A 61 22.74 13.22 -11.46
CA GLN A 61 23.93 13.90 -10.96
C GLN A 61 24.87 12.97 -10.20
N TYR A 62 24.42 11.76 -9.85
CA TYR A 62 25.23 10.77 -9.14
C TYR A 62 25.81 9.72 -10.09
N PRO A 63 26.93 9.08 -9.71
CA PRO A 63 27.41 7.90 -10.41
C PRO A 63 26.32 6.81 -10.48
N PRO A 64 26.20 6.06 -11.59
CA PRO A 64 25.15 5.06 -11.77
C PRO A 64 25.03 4.05 -10.62
N ALA A 65 26.16 3.63 -10.04
CA ALA A 65 26.18 2.71 -8.90
C ALA A 65 25.52 3.32 -7.66
N THR A 66 25.76 4.61 -7.39
CA THR A 66 25.13 5.33 -6.27
C THR A 66 23.63 5.49 -6.52
N SER A 67 23.23 5.87 -7.74
CA SER A 67 21.81 5.98 -8.12
C SER A 67 21.09 4.65 -7.99
N ALA A 68 21.73 3.54 -8.36
CA ALA A 68 21.19 2.19 -8.16
C ALA A 68 21.00 1.83 -6.68
N VAL A 69 21.96 2.20 -5.81
CA VAL A 69 21.80 2.02 -4.36
C VAL A 69 20.62 2.84 -3.84
N ILE A 70 20.49 4.11 -4.23
CA ILE A 70 19.36 4.98 -3.82
C ILE A 70 18.03 4.39 -4.30
N LEU A 71 17.94 3.99 -5.58
CA LEU A 71 16.76 3.33 -6.16
C LEU A 71 16.37 2.06 -5.41
N SER A 72 17.34 1.29 -4.93
CA SER A 72 17.11 0.06 -4.16
C SER A 72 16.53 0.31 -2.76
N ARG A 73 16.64 1.54 -2.25
CA ARG A 73 16.16 1.95 -0.91
C ARG A 73 14.81 2.65 -0.95
N LEU A 74 14.40 3.13 -2.12
CA LEU A 74 13.07 3.69 -2.34
C LEU A 74 12.01 2.58 -2.25
N SER A 75 10.80 2.99 -1.88
CA SER A 75 9.59 2.22 -2.07
C SER A 75 9.44 1.85 -3.54
N SER A 76 8.90 0.65 -3.79
CA SER A 76 8.72 0.15 -5.16
C SER A 76 7.92 1.13 -6.03
N ARG A 77 6.92 1.81 -5.45
CA ARG A 77 6.13 2.84 -6.13
C ARG A 77 6.99 4.01 -6.61
N SER A 78 7.77 4.62 -5.71
CA SER A 78 8.59 5.79 -6.03
C SER A 78 9.73 5.43 -6.99
N ALA A 79 10.41 4.30 -6.75
CA ALA A 79 11.45 3.79 -7.65
C ALA A 79 10.91 3.60 -9.09
N ARG A 80 9.74 2.98 -9.26
CA ARG A 80 9.11 2.82 -10.58
C ARG A 80 8.73 4.15 -11.21
N ALA A 81 8.13 5.06 -10.45
CA ALA A 81 7.69 6.36 -10.96
C ALA A 81 8.88 7.18 -11.48
N ILE A 82 10.01 7.13 -10.78
CA ILE A 82 11.28 7.73 -11.18
C ILE A 82 11.87 7.03 -12.39
N LEU A 83 11.90 5.68 -12.39
CA LEU A 83 12.42 4.91 -13.52
C LEU A 83 11.66 5.20 -14.83
N ARG A 84 10.34 5.41 -14.76
CA ARG A 84 9.49 5.79 -15.91
C ARG A 84 9.86 7.14 -16.54
N GLN A 85 10.62 7.98 -15.86
CA GLN A 85 11.10 9.26 -16.41
C GLN A 85 12.30 9.08 -17.34
N TYR A 86 12.97 7.93 -17.28
CA TYR A 86 14.10 7.61 -18.15
C TYR A 86 13.66 6.85 -19.39
N ASP A 87 14.47 6.92 -20.44
CA ASP A 87 14.35 6.05 -21.59
C ASP A 87 14.71 4.59 -21.24
N SER A 88 14.26 3.64 -22.05
CA SER A 88 14.44 2.21 -21.78
C SER A 88 15.91 1.76 -21.67
N SER A 89 16.84 2.43 -22.36
CA SER A 89 18.27 2.08 -22.28
C SER A 89 18.86 2.46 -20.92
N THR A 90 18.53 3.67 -20.44
CA THR A 90 18.94 4.16 -19.12
C THR A 90 18.27 3.36 -18.00
N GLN A 91 16.98 3.03 -18.13
CA GLN A 91 16.28 2.14 -17.19
C GLN A 91 17.01 0.81 -17.03
N THR A 92 17.37 0.17 -18.14
CA THR A 92 18.07 -1.12 -18.13
C THR A 92 19.42 -1.01 -17.44
N SER A 93 20.22 -0.01 -17.81
CA SER A 93 21.55 0.22 -17.24
C SER A 93 21.54 0.46 -15.72
N LEU A 94 20.54 1.19 -15.21
CA LEU A 94 20.36 1.40 -13.77
C LEU A 94 19.92 0.11 -13.07
N LEU A 95 18.95 -0.61 -13.64
CA LEU A 95 18.42 -1.85 -13.07
C LEU A 95 19.42 -3.01 -13.09
N ASP A 96 20.42 -2.97 -13.96
CA ASP A 96 21.55 -3.93 -13.98
C ASP A 96 22.52 -3.72 -12.80
N GLN A 97 22.50 -2.53 -12.19
CA GLN A 97 23.35 -2.18 -11.03
C GLN A 97 22.61 -2.30 -9.69
N VAL A 98 21.28 -2.41 -9.73
CA VAL A 98 20.45 -2.72 -8.56
C VAL A 98 20.65 -4.18 -8.16
N ASP A 99 20.44 -4.50 -6.88
CA ASP A 99 20.41 -5.90 -6.41
C ASP A 99 19.53 -6.77 -7.34
N PRO A 100 19.99 -7.95 -7.77
CA PRO A 100 19.28 -8.75 -8.78
C PRO A 100 17.81 -9.03 -8.44
N ALA A 101 17.48 -9.26 -7.16
CA ALA A 101 16.11 -9.55 -6.75
C ALA A 101 15.22 -8.31 -6.88
N ILE A 102 15.71 -7.16 -6.39
CA ILE A 102 15.00 -5.88 -6.48
C ILE A 102 14.88 -5.43 -7.95
N GLY A 103 15.97 -5.55 -8.72
CA GLY A 103 16.01 -5.16 -10.13
C GLY A 103 15.06 -6.01 -10.98
N ALA A 104 14.95 -7.32 -10.70
CA ALA A 104 13.98 -8.19 -11.38
C ALA A 104 12.54 -7.77 -11.07
N HIS A 105 12.23 -7.47 -9.80
CA HIS A 105 10.91 -6.95 -9.42
C HIS A 105 10.59 -5.63 -10.11
N LEU A 106 11.50 -4.66 -10.09
CA LEU A 106 11.30 -3.35 -10.71
C LEU A 106 11.08 -3.48 -12.22
N ARG A 107 11.85 -4.33 -12.93
CA ARG A 107 11.64 -4.60 -14.37
C ARG A 107 10.23 -5.13 -14.67
N ARG A 108 9.72 -6.07 -13.87
CA ARG A 108 8.38 -6.64 -14.07
C ARG A 108 7.27 -5.66 -13.72
N SER A 109 7.53 -4.81 -12.74
CA SER A 109 6.50 -3.94 -12.17
C SER A 109 6.48 -2.54 -12.80
N ILE A 110 7.54 -2.08 -13.47
CA ILE A 110 7.63 -0.72 -14.04
C ILE A 110 6.46 -0.37 -14.95
N ASN A 111 5.93 -1.33 -15.72
CA ASN A 111 4.81 -1.10 -16.65
C ASN A 111 3.44 -1.45 -16.07
N LEU A 112 3.37 -1.95 -14.83
CA LEU A 112 2.07 -2.23 -14.21
C LEU A 112 1.32 -0.93 -13.96
N PRO A 113 0.01 -0.87 -14.23
CA PRO A 113 -0.79 0.28 -13.85
C PRO A 113 -0.65 0.56 -12.35
N ASP A 114 -0.71 1.83 -12.00
CA ASP A 114 -0.69 2.22 -10.59
C ASP A 114 -1.95 1.68 -9.90
N HIS A 115 -1.85 1.43 -8.60
CA HIS A 115 -2.93 0.90 -7.77
C HIS A 115 -3.38 -0.54 -8.09
N THR A 116 -2.57 -1.28 -8.84
CA THR A 116 -2.69 -2.74 -8.96
C THR A 116 -1.96 -3.45 -7.82
N ALA A 117 -2.28 -4.73 -7.60
CA ALA A 117 -1.62 -5.54 -6.55
C ALA A 117 -0.10 -5.53 -6.69
N GLY A 118 0.42 -5.67 -7.91
CA GLY A 118 1.86 -5.65 -8.16
C GLY A 118 2.50 -4.27 -7.99
N SER A 119 1.72 -3.19 -8.04
CA SER A 119 2.21 -1.84 -7.70
C SER A 119 2.24 -1.56 -6.19
N LEU A 120 1.40 -2.25 -5.42
CA LEU A 120 1.31 -2.10 -3.96
C LEU A 120 2.15 -3.14 -3.21
N ALA A 121 2.57 -4.21 -3.89
CA ALA A 121 3.36 -5.29 -3.32
C ALA A 121 4.75 -4.80 -2.86
N ASP A 122 5.17 -5.29 -1.69
CA ASP A 122 6.51 -5.08 -1.18
C ASP A 122 7.46 -6.18 -1.69
N PRO A 123 8.50 -5.84 -2.48
CA PRO A 123 9.48 -6.81 -2.95
C PRO A 123 10.57 -7.15 -1.94
N HIS A 124 10.72 -6.38 -0.86
CA HIS A 124 11.80 -6.54 0.12
C HIS A 124 11.48 -7.59 1.19
N VAL A 125 10.50 -8.47 0.92
CA VAL A 125 10.18 -9.57 1.82
C VAL A 125 11.22 -10.68 1.71
N LEU A 126 11.54 -11.31 2.84
CA LEU A 126 12.48 -12.42 2.86
C LEU A 126 11.91 -13.63 2.11
N THR A 127 12.61 -14.05 1.06
CA THR A 127 12.31 -15.27 0.30
C THR A 127 13.38 -16.33 0.51
N LEU A 128 13.01 -17.61 0.43
CA LEU A 128 13.92 -18.73 0.61
C LEU A 128 13.84 -19.70 -0.57
N PRO A 129 14.96 -20.33 -0.98
CA PRO A 129 14.92 -21.38 -1.99
C PRO A 129 14.42 -22.70 -1.38
N PRO A 130 13.74 -23.58 -2.15
CA PRO A 130 13.08 -24.78 -1.63
C PRO A 130 14.03 -25.81 -1.00
N ASP A 131 15.28 -25.84 -1.44
CA ASP A 131 16.33 -26.78 -1.03
C ASP A 131 17.11 -26.34 0.22
N ILE A 132 16.85 -25.13 0.75
CA ILE A 132 17.53 -24.68 1.98
C ILE A 132 17.08 -25.52 3.17
N THR A 133 18.02 -25.85 4.06
CA THR A 133 17.69 -26.51 5.33
C THR A 133 17.04 -25.53 6.31
N VAL A 134 16.22 -26.05 7.22
CA VAL A 134 15.58 -25.27 8.29
C VAL A 134 16.62 -24.50 9.12
N ALA A 135 17.76 -25.12 9.45
CA ALA A 135 18.85 -24.44 10.17
C ALA A 135 19.36 -23.18 9.44
N LYS A 136 19.62 -23.31 8.13
CA LYS A 136 20.11 -22.19 7.30
C LYS A 136 19.02 -21.14 7.07
N ALA A 137 17.76 -21.56 6.96
CA ALA A 137 16.61 -20.66 6.88
C ALA A 137 16.50 -19.80 8.14
N LEU A 138 16.54 -20.41 9.33
CA LEU A 138 16.52 -19.70 10.61
C LEU A 138 17.70 -18.72 10.74
N GLN A 139 18.89 -19.09 10.28
CA GLN A 139 20.04 -18.18 10.24
C GLN A 139 19.79 -16.96 9.35
N ARG A 140 19.15 -17.12 8.18
CA ARG A 140 18.80 -15.97 7.31
C ARG A 140 17.76 -15.07 7.94
N VAL A 141 16.78 -15.67 8.63
CA VAL A 141 15.75 -14.92 9.36
C VAL A 141 16.39 -14.05 10.44
N THR A 142 17.31 -14.60 11.25
CA THR A 142 17.95 -13.84 12.34
C THR A 142 18.87 -12.73 11.84
N GLN A 143 19.42 -12.86 10.63
CA GLN A 143 20.22 -11.81 9.98
C GLN A 143 19.37 -10.69 9.37
N THR A 144 18.07 -10.90 9.21
CA THR A 144 17.15 -9.91 8.63
C THR A 144 16.61 -9.02 9.75
N VAL A 145 17.23 -7.85 9.94
CA VAL A 145 16.89 -6.89 11.00
C VAL A 145 15.69 -6.02 10.58
N GLY A 146 14.78 -5.73 11.51
CA GLY A 146 13.87 -4.58 11.41
C GLY A 146 12.46 -4.81 10.87
N GLN A 147 12.07 -6.04 10.52
CA GLN A 147 10.67 -6.36 10.18
C GLN A 147 10.19 -7.64 10.89
N ALA A 148 8.96 -7.63 11.39
CA ALA A 148 8.32 -8.84 11.89
C ALA A 148 7.98 -9.76 10.72
N ILE A 149 8.72 -10.87 10.59
CA ILE A 149 8.57 -11.85 9.52
C ILE A 149 7.62 -12.95 10.00
N TYR A 150 6.40 -12.95 9.48
CA TYR A 150 5.39 -13.99 9.80
C TYR A 150 5.26 -15.04 8.70
N TYR A 151 5.51 -14.64 7.45
CA TYR A 151 5.38 -15.45 6.25
C TYR A 151 6.71 -15.48 5.52
N LEU A 152 7.16 -16.68 5.16
CA LEU A 152 8.35 -16.92 4.35
C LEU A 152 7.90 -17.51 3.02
N TYR A 153 8.10 -16.77 1.94
CA TYR A 153 7.73 -17.25 0.61
C TYR A 153 8.87 -18.07 0.01
N ILE A 154 8.52 -19.24 -0.51
CA ILE A 154 9.47 -20.17 -1.12
C ILE A 154 9.44 -19.99 -2.61
N ILE A 155 10.57 -19.57 -3.18
CA ILE A 155 10.73 -19.32 -4.61
C ILE A 155 11.85 -20.19 -5.16
N ASP A 156 11.69 -20.71 -6.37
CA ASP A 156 12.77 -21.46 -7.02
C ASP A 156 13.75 -20.54 -7.77
N HIS A 157 14.71 -21.15 -8.47
CA HIS A 157 15.70 -20.43 -9.29
C HIS A 157 15.10 -19.68 -10.48
N GLN A 158 13.88 -20.03 -10.90
CA GLN A 158 13.12 -19.32 -11.94
C GLN A 158 12.24 -18.22 -11.32
N THR A 159 12.37 -17.94 -10.02
CA THR A 159 11.57 -16.98 -9.25
C THR A 159 10.08 -17.33 -9.19
N ILE A 160 9.72 -18.60 -9.44
CA ILE A 160 8.35 -19.09 -9.37
C ILE A 160 7.99 -19.36 -7.90
N LEU A 161 6.82 -18.90 -7.48
CA LEU A 161 6.29 -19.17 -6.14
C LEU A 161 5.91 -20.65 -5.98
N ARG A 162 6.64 -21.36 -5.12
CA ARG A 162 6.46 -22.80 -4.84
C ARG A 162 5.70 -23.07 -3.55
N GLY A 163 5.79 -22.18 -2.56
CA GLY A 163 5.15 -22.41 -1.28
C GLY A 163 5.22 -21.23 -0.33
N VAL A 164 4.60 -21.38 0.83
CA VAL A 164 4.72 -20.48 1.97
C VAL A 164 4.95 -21.29 3.24
N ILE A 165 5.75 -20.75 4.15
CA ILE A 165 5.95 -21.28 5.50
C ILE A 165 5.59 -20.18 6.50
N LEU A 166 4.83 -20.54 7.52
CA LEU A 166 4.64 -19.65 8.67
C LEU A 166 5.87 -19.71 9.57
N MET A 167 6.33 -18.58 10.08
CA MET A 167 7.52 -18.53 10.93
C MET A 167 7.46 -19.51 12.11
N LYS A 168 6.27 -19.68 12.73
CA LYS A 168 6.04 -20.63 13.81
C LYS A 168 6.31 -22.10 13.43
N GLU A 169 6.08 -22.47 12.17
CA GLU A 169 6.30 -23.82 11.65
C GLU A 169 7.80 -24.07 11.46
N LEU A 170 8.54 -23.04 11.02
CA LEU A 170 9.99 -23.11 10.89
C LEU A 170 10.69 -23.33 12.23
N PHE A 171 10.23 -22.67 13.31
CA PHE A 171 10.78 -22.85 14.65
C PHE A 171 10.52 -24.24 15.24
N GLY A 172 9.42 -24.90 14.84
CA GLY A 172 9.05 -26.24 15.33
C GLY A 172 9.62 -27.39 14.50
N ALA A 173 10.25 -27.10 13.37
CA ALA A 173 10.75 -28.11 12.44
C ALA A 173 12.16 -28.63 12.80
N GLU A 174 12.48 -29.84 12.32
CA GLU A 174 13.83 -30.39 12.46
C GLU A 174 14.85 -29.54 11.68
N SER A 175 16.04 -29.33 12.25
CA SER A 175 17.03 -28.41 11.67
C SER A 175 17.67 -28.91 10.36
N THR A 176 17.66 -30.22 10.13
CA THR A 176 18.34 -30.92 9.02
C THR A 176 17.48 -31.03 7.76
N ILE A 177 16.15 -31.03 7.89
CA ILE A 177 15.23 -31.16 6.77
C ILE A 177 15.17 -29.87 5.94
N THR A 178 14.72 -29.99 4.69
CA THR A 178 14.57 -28.87 3.76
C THR A 178 13.26 -28.12 3.98
N VAL A 179 13.22 -26.83 3.67
CA VAL A 179 12.00 -26.02 3.75
C VAL A 179 10.90 -26.56 2.81
N SER A 180 11.27 -27.15 1.67
CA SER A 180 10.33 -27.79 0.75
C SER A 180 9.51 -28.94 1.38
N SER A 181 10.02 -29.58 2.42
CA SER A 181 9.34 -30.69 3.12
C SER A 181 8.24 -30.21 4.08
N ILE A 182 8.29 -28.95 4.51
CA ILE A 182 7.37 -28.36 5.49
C ILE A 182 6.51 -27.22 4.92
N MET A 183 6.75 -26.79 3.68
CA MET A 183 6.00 -25.69 3.07
C MET A 183 4.57 -26.07 2.68
N GLN A 184 3.65 -25.11 2.80
CA GLN A 184 2.33 -25.21 2.20
C GLN A 184 2.40 -24.84 0.72
N GLN A 185 1.95 -25.75 -0.15
CA GLN A 185 2.00 -25.60 -1.62
C GLN A 185 0.75 -24.92 -2.20
N ASP A 186 -0.42 -25.07 -1.58
CA ASP A 186 -1.66 -24.41 -1.99
C ASP A 186 -1.66 -22.94 -1.54
N VAL A 187 -0.77 -22.15 -2.15
CA VAL A 187 -0.59 -20.75 -1.82
C VAL A 187 -1.67 -19.92 -2.52
N LYS A 188 -2.52 -19.25 -1.75
CA LYS A 188 -3.50 -18.29 -2.27
C LYS A 188 -2.77 -16.98 -2.62
N ALA A 189 -2.47 -16.79 -3.90
CA ALA A 189 -1.75 -15.63 -4.41
C ALA A 189 -2.70 -14.66 -5.14
N ILE A 190 -2.37 -13.37 -5.10
CA ILE A 190 -3.09 -12.32 -5.83
C ILE A 190 -2.40 -12.09 -7.18
N PRO A 191 -3.13 -12.04 -8.30
CA PRO A 191 -2.56 -11.63 -9.59
C PRO A 191 -2.02 -10.19 -9.54
N ALA A 192 -0.83 -9.95 -10.09
CA ALA A 192 -0.18 -8.64 -10.08
C ALA A 192 -1.03 -7.55 -10.77
N SER A 193 -1.86 -7.94 -11.74
CA SER A 193 -2.79 -7.06 -12.45
C SER A 193 -4.09 -6.79 -11.69
N ALA A 194 -4.35 -7.44 -10.56
CA ALA A 194 -5.59 -7.28 -9.81
C ALA A 194 -5.78 -5.82 -9.37
N ASN A 195 -6.99 -5.30 -9.54
CA ASN A 195 -7.36 -3.95 -9.14
C ASN A 195 -7.73 -3.89 -7.64
N ALA A 196 -7.98 -2.68 -7.14
CA ALA A 196 -8.32 -2.47 -5.73
C ALA A 196 -9.52 -3.28 -5.23
N LEU A 197 -10.59 -3.42 -6.03
CA LEU A 197 -11.78 -4.17 -5.63
C LEU A 197 -11.48 -5.66 -5.50
N ASP A 198 -10.78 -6.23 -6.49
CA ASP A 198 -10.39 -7.65 -6.48
C ASP A 198 -9.44 -7.96 -5.32
N ILE A 199 -8.51 -7.04 -5.03
CA ILE A 199 -7.62 -7.14 -3.88
C ILE A 199 -8.44 -7.17 -2.58
N VAL A 200 -9.37 -6.23 -2.39
CA VAL A 200 -10.18 -6.14 -1.16
C VAL A 200 -11.10 -7.34 -0.99
N ALA A 201 -11.72 -7.81 -2.06
CA ALA A 201 -12.65 -8.93 -2.05
C ALA A 201 -11.95 -10.30 -1.93
N HIS A 202 -10.62 -10.35 -1.94
CA HIS A 202 -9.89 -11.60 -1.96
C HIS A 202 -10.14 -12.43 -0.68
N PRO A 203 -10.70 -13.65 -0.77
CA PRO A 203 -11.19 -14.40 0.39
C PRO A 203 -10.08 -14.83 1.36
N ALA A 204 -8.84 -14.92 0.87
CA ALA A 204 -7.72 -15.32 1.70
C ALA A 204 -7.36 -14.31 2.81
N TRP A 205 -7.85 -13.06 2.75
CA TRP A 205 -7.71 -12.10 3.84
C TRP A 205 -8.40 -12.54 5.13
N ALA A 206 -9.37 -13.45 5.07
CA ALA A 206 -10.00 -14.01 6.26
C ALA A 206 -9.05 -14.89 7.09
N GLN A 207 -7.96 -15.38 6.49
CA GLN A 207 -7.04 -16.33 7.12
C GLN A 207 -5.60 -15.82 7.20
N TYR A 208 -5.22 -14.86 6.35
CA TYR A 208 -3.84 -14.39 6.21
C TYR A 208 -3.76 -12.87 6.24
N ASP A 209 -2.76 -12.33 6.94
CA ASP A 209 -2.48 -10.90 7.00
C ASP A 209 -1.53 -10.42 5.88
N SER A 210 -0.95 -11.35 5.12
CA SER A 210 -0.06 -11.07 3.99
C SER A 210 -0.28 -12.10 2.90
N LEU A 211 -0.46 -11.64 1.68
CA LEU A 211 -0.70 -12.47 0.51
C LEU A 211 0.41 -12.25 -0.53
N PRO A 212 0.96 -13.32 -1.13
CA PRO A 212 1.92 -13.18 -2.19
C PRO A 212 1.25 -12.66 -3.46
N VAL A 213 1.98 -11.85 -4.20
CA VAL A 213 1.56 -11.30 -5.49
C VAL A 213 2.41 -11.96 -6.58
N ILE A 214 1.74 -12.47 -7.60
CA ILE A 214 2.37 -13.20 -8.72
C ILE A 214 1.94 -12.64 -10.07
N ASP A 215 2.79 -12.76 -11.09
CA ASP A 215 2.38 -12.50 -12.47
C ASP A 215 1.67 -13.70 -13.10
N GLN A 216 1.40 -13.61 -14.41
CA GLN A 216 0.70 -14.65 -15.18
C GLN A 216 1.48 -15.98 -15.24
N ASP A 217 2.81 -15.93 -15.17
CA ASP A 217 3.70 -17.09 -15.20
C ASP A 217 3.97 -17.66 -13.79
N ARG A 218 3.23 -17.19 -12.78
CA ARG A 218 3.43 -17.48 -11.35
C ARG A 218 4.76 -17.00 -10.78
N THR A 219 5.41 -16.08 -11.47
CA THR A 219 6.62 -15.44 -10.97
C THR A 219 6.27 -14.58 -9.75
N PHE A 220 7.03 -14.73 -8.68
CA PHE A 220 6.85 -13.94 -7.48
C PHE A 220 7.25 -12.48 -7.72
N ILE A 221 6.31 -11.58 -7.43
CA ILE A 221 6.50 -10.13 -7.54
C ILE A 221 6.81 -9.57 -6.16
N GLY A 222 6.05 -9.96 -5.14
CA GLY A 222 6.27 -9.48 -3.78
C GLY A 222 5.15 -9.93 -2.86
N ALA A 223 5.06 -9.31 -1.68
CA ALA A 223 3.95 -9.57 -0.77
C ALA A 223 3.13 -8.32 -0.51
N LEU A 224 1.81 -8.47 -0.54
CA LEU A 224 0.88 -7.43 -0.14
C LEU A 224 0.40 -7.70 1.28
N ARG A 225 0.61 -6.73 2.17
CA ARG A 225 0.18 -6.80 3.57
C ARG A 225 -1.19 -6.14 3.74
N HIS A 226 -2.06 -6.71 4.56
CA HIS A 226 -3.40 -6.17 4.81
C HIS A 226 -3.34 -4.73 5.36
N ARG A 227 -2.29 -4.39 6.14
CA ARG A 227 -2.04 -3.02 6.59
C ARG A 227 -1.79 -2.04 5.45
N THR A 228 -1.04 -2.45 4.42
CA THR A 228 -0.71 -1.64 3.24
C THR A 228 -1.98 -1.39 2.44
N LEU A 229 -2.83 -2.42 2.30
CA LEU A 229 -4.15 -2.28 1.68
C LEU A 229 -5.02 -1.27 2.45
N ARG A 230 -5.11 -1.37 3.78
CA ARG A 230 -5.88 -0.40 4.58
C ARG A 230 -5.35 1.03 4.44
N GLN A 231 -4.03 1.23 4.47
CA GLN A 231 -3.42 2.55 4.27
C GLN A 231 -3.73 3.10 2.88
N PHE A 232 -3.66 2.26 1.84
CA PHE A 232 -4.01 2.63 0.47
C PHE A 232 -5.48 3.04 0.33
N LEU A 233 -6.40 2.33 0.97
CA LEU A 233 -7.82 2.71 0.98
C LEU A 233 -8.04 4.02 1.76
N GLN A 234 -7.34 4.20 2.88
CA GLN A 234 -7.43 5.41 3.70
C GLN A 234 -6.95 6.66 2.95
N SER A 235 -5.83 6.57 2.23
CA SER A 235 -5.32 7.70 1.44
C SER A 235 -6.28 8.08 0.31
N ARG A 236 -6.98 7.10 -0.28
CA ARG A 236 -8.06 7.33 -1.25
C ARG A 236 -9.30 7.96 -0.63
N THR A 237 -9.70 7.54 0.57
CA THR A 237 -10.81 8.18 1.30
C THR A 237 -10.44 9.56 1.87
N GLY A 238 -9.16 9.89 2.03
CA GLY A 238 -8.71 11.23 2.42
C GLY A 238 -8.92 12.29 1.35
N GLU A 239 -8.93 11.90 0.06
CA GLU A 239 -9.40 12.73 -1.06
C GLU A 239 -10.93 12.82 -1.13
N TYR A 240 -11.63 12.01 -0.33
CA TYR A 240 -13.07 12.01 -0.23
C TYR A 240 -13.49 13.00 0.87
N GLN A 241 -13.77 14.27 0.50
CA GLN A 241 -14.32 15.24 1.44
C GLN A 241 -15.59 14.67 2.11
N PRO A 242 -15.59 14.41 3.43
CA PRO A 242 -16.81 13.98 4.13
C PRO A 242 -17.90 15.04 4.10
N ALA A 243 -17.55 16.31 3.82
CA ALA A 243 -18.50 17.41 3.66
C ALA A 243 -19.57 17.13 2.58
N PHE A 244 -19.20 16.50 1.47
CA PHE A 244 -20.15 16.29 0.37
C PHE A 244 -21.20 15.22 0.71
N LEU A 245 -20.79 14.11 1.34
CA LEU A 245 -21.74 13.08 1.76
C LEU A 245 -22.52 13.48 3.01
N SER A 246 -21.92 14.23 3.95
CA SER A 246 -22.68 14.74 5.10
C SER A 246 -23.76 15.70 4.64
N ASP A 247 -23.45 16.63 3.73
CA ASP A 247 -24.42 17.61 3.22
C ASP A 247 -25.51 16.93 2.39
N ALA A 248 -25.16 15.97 1.53
CA ALA A 248 -26.15 15.21 0.76
C ALA A 248 -27.06 14.36 1.68
N LEU A 249 -26.50 13.72 2.71
CA LEU A 249 -27.28 12.93 3.67
C LEU A 249 -28.14 13.82 4.57
N LEU A 250 -27.66 15.00 4.96
CA LEU A 250 -28.44 16.02 5.69
C LEU A 250 -29.58 16.56 4.83
N GLN A 251 -29.34 16.88 3.57
CA GLN A 251 -30.38 17.33 2.63
C GLN A 251 -31.44 16.25 2.41
N LEU A 252 -31.04 14.99 2.29
CA LEU A 252 -31.98 13.87 2.22
C LEU A 252 -32.79 13.76 3.51
N TRP A 253 -32.16 13.90 4.68
CA TRP A 253 -32.85 13.86 5.98
C TRP A 253 -33.83 15.03 6.17
N GLU A 254 -33.47 16.24 5.72
CA GLU A 254 -34.36 17.41 5.71
C GLU A 254 -35.55 17.19 4.77
N ALA A 255 -35.32 16.67 3.56
CA ALA A 255 -36.41 16.39 2.62
C ALA A 255 -37.37 15.30 3.14
N TYR A 256 -36.83 14.25 3.76
CA TYR A 256 -37.64 13.17 4.37
C TYR A 256 -38.40 13.64 5.60
N SER A 257 -37.79 14.46 6.47
CA SER A 257 -38.46 14.99 7.67
C SER A 257 -39.59 15.96 7.32
N LEU A 258 -39.39 16.85 6.34
CA LEU A 258 -40.45 17.74 5.84
C LEU A 258 -41.62 16.96 5.23
N SER A 259 -41.34 15.92 4.45
CA SER A 259 -42.36 15.06 3.86
C SER A 259 -43.12 14.24 4.91
N GLY A 260 -42.41 13.73 5.92
CA GLY A 260 -42.99 12.98 7.03
C GLY A 260 -43.85 13.84 7.95
N ILE A 261 -43.41 15.06 8.28
CA ILE A 261 -44.19 16.02 9.05
C ILE A 261 -45.48 16.39 8.29
N GLY A 262 -45.37 16.67 6.99
CA GLY A 262 -46.52 17.00 6.14
C GLY A 262 -47.61 15.91 6.15
N LEU A 263 -47.21 14.64 6.04
CA LEU A 263 -48.12 13.50 6.14
C LEU A 263 -48.78 13.39 7.53
N MET A 264 -48.04 13.63 8.61
CA MET A 264 -48.57 13.59 9.97
C MET A 264 -49.55 14.74 10.25
N THR A 265 -49.31 15.94 9.73
CA THR A 265 -50.28 17.05 9.81
C THR A 265 -51.55 16.76 9.01
N ALA A 266 -51.43 16.23 7.79
CA ALA A 266 -52.59 15.87 6.96
C ALA A 266 -53.44 14.76 7.60
N LEU A 267 -52.79 13.79 8.26
CA LEU A 267 -53.47 12.76 9.04
C LEU A 267 -54.14 13.32 10.31
N GLY A 268 -53.50 14.28 11.00
CA GLY A 268 -54.09 14.97 12.15
C GLY A 268 -55.32 15.81 11.80
N GLU A 269 -55.30 16.49 10.66
CA GLU A 269 -56.45 17.26 10.14
C GLU A 269 -57.60 16.36 9.68
N SER A 270 -57.29 15.18 9.08
CA SER A 270 -58.34 14.23 8.70
C SER A 270 -58.99 13.53 9.89
N LEU A 271 -58.24 13.31 10.98
CA LEU A 271 -58.77 12.70 12.20
C LEU A 271 -59.61 13.69 13.02
N SER A 272 -59.24 14.97 13.04
CA SER A 272 -59.96 16.02 13.80
C SER A 272 -61.27 16.49 13.15
N THR A 273 -61.52 16.16 11.88
CA THR A 273 -62.78 16.49 11.18
C THR A 273 -63.89 15.43 11.34
N SER A 274 -63.63 14.32 12.07
CA SER A 274 -64.63 13.28 12.33
C SER A 274 -65.38 13.47 13.66
N THR A 275 -66.24 14.50 13.75
CA THR A 275 -67.22 14.58 14.85
C THR A 275 -68.48 13.77 14.47
N PRO A 276 -68.90 12.74 15.24
CA PRO A 276 -70.08 11.95 14.89
C PRO A 276 -71.39 12.67 15.25
N PRO A 277 -72.50 12.41 14.54
CA PRO A 277 -73.76 13.11 14.76
C PRO A 277 -74.48 12.62 16.02
N THR A 278 -75.08 13.56 16.75
CA THR A 278 -75.86 13.33 17.97
C THR A 278 -77.27 12.80 17.64
N SER A 279 -77.74 11.75 18.34
CA SER A 279 -79.15 11.34 18.36
C SER A 279 -79.51 10.53 19.62
N PRO A 280 -80.80 10.46 20.00
CA PRO A 280 -81.23 10.71 21.38
C PRO A 280 -81.44 9.46 22.25
N ARG A 281 -81.39 9.68 23.56
CA ARG A 281 -81.58 8.73 24.66
C ARG A 281 -83.03 8.20 24.70
N LYS A 282 -83.21 6.87 24.65
CA LYS A 282 -84.45 6.21 25.10
C LYS A 282 -84.36 5.94 26.60
N GLU A 283 -85.36 6.46 27.31
CA GLU A 283 -85.72 6.08 28.68
C GLU A 283 -86.10 4.60 28.74
N GLN A 284 -85.65 3.91 29.80
CA GLN A 284 -86.46 3.01 30.63
C GLN A 284 -85.61 2.41 31.75
N GLU A 285 -85.86 2.84 32.99
CA GLU A 285 -85.78 1.98 34.19
C GLU A 285 -87.11 2.14 34.94
N THR A 286 -87.88 1.05 34.96
CA THR A 286 -88.95 0.69 35.91
C THR A 286 -88.35 0.01 37.14
N PRO A 287 -89.08 -0.17 38.27
CA PRO A 287 -90.48 0.19 38.54
C PRO A 287 -90.67 1.29 39.60
#